data_AF-A0A952BJY7-F1
#
_entry.id   AF-A0A952BJY7-F1
#
_cell.length_a   1.000
_cell.length_b   1.000
_cell.length_c   1.000
_cell.angle_alpha   90.00
_cell.angle_beta   90.00
_cell.angle_gamma   90.00
#
_symmetry.space_group_name_H-M   'P 1'
#
loop_
_entity.id
_entity.type
_entity.pdbx_description
1 polymer ?
#
loop_
_entity_poly.entity_id
_entity_poly.type
_entity_poly.pdbx_seq_one_letter_code
_entity_poly.pdbx_strand_id
1 'polypeptide(L)'
;MARNGFWYALPLGVAAGILGMIQFGENRVIENAPASEQIADDGRTAVEFTGAERQHIRGEMLGFLNGSQSILDASLTADRQTIKTVASGLAKGKASPLGQAVKQKSPPEFTQLSQGLRQSFGAIALTADTASMAEIQGKLNSGMQKCAACHSGFKAIERNPK
;
A
#
# COMPACT_ATOMS: atom_id res chain seq x y z
N MET A 1 85.17 2.17 -47.74
CA MET A 1 85.21 1.80 -46.31
C MET A 1 83.84 1.23 -45.96
N ALA A 2 83.61 -0.08 -46.03
CA ALA A 2 84.07 -1.16 -45.14
C ALA A 2 83.25 -1.28 -43.82
N ARG A 3 82.46 -2.37 -43.77
CA ARG A 3 82.15 -3.26 -42.62
C ARG A 3 81.09 -2.77 -41.61
N ASN A 4 80.23 -3.58 -41.01
CA ASN A 4 79.93 -5.02 -41.00
C ASN A 4 78.57 -5.22 -40.31
N GLY A 5 77.79 -6.24 -40.67
CA GLY A 5 76.65 -6.71 -39.86
C GLY A 5 77.06 -7.74 -38.80
N PHE A 6 76.21 -8.00 -37.80
CA PHE A 6 75.91 -9.34 -37.25
C PHE A 6 74.78 -9.32 -36.18
N TRP A 7 73.63 -9.89 -36.56
CA TRP A 7 72.70 -10.80 -35.89
C TRP A 7 72.44 -10.94 -34.36
N TYR A 8 71.13 -11.14 -34.09
CA TYR A 8 70.39 -11.91 -33.06
C TYR A 8 70.36 -11.50 -31.58
N ALA A 9 69.15 -11.16 -31.08
CA ALA A 9 68.37 -12.01 -30.16
C ALA A 9 67.00 -11.38 -29.82
N LEU A 10 65.92 -12.12 -30.07
CA LEU A 10 64.62 -12.02 -29.37
C LEU A 10 64.79 -12.77 -28.03
N PRO A 11 64.09 -12.38 -26.93
CA PRO A 11 62.78 -13.03 -26.74
C PRO A 11 61.73 -12.27 -25.87
N LEU A 12 60.48 -12.76 -26.00
CA LEU A 12 59.42 -12.90 -24.98
C LEU A 12 58.62 -11.68 -24.46
N GLY A 13 57.30 -11.83 -24.56
CA GLY A 13 56.26 -11.15 -23.75
C GLY A 13 55.69 -9.90 -24.45
N VAL A 14 54.39 -9.69 -24.64
CA VAL A 14 53.22 -10.14 -23.90
C VAL A 14 52.03 -10.15 -24.87
N ALA A 15 51.28 -11.26 -24.88
CA ALA A 15 50.00 -11.34 -25.54
C ALA A 15 48.96 -10.55 -24.72
N ALA A 16 48.48 -9.42 -25.25
CA ALA A 16 47.29 -8.75 -24.73
C ALA A 16 46.09 -9.19 -25.57
N GLY A 17 45.35 -10.17 -25.07
CA GLY A 17 44.11 -10.65 -25.66
C GLY A 17 43.04 -9.56 -25.65
N ILE A 18 42.42 -9.31 -26.81
CA ILE A 18 41.18 -8.54 -26.90
C ILE A 18 40.05 -9.48 -26.46
N LEU A 19 39.64 -9.32 -25.21
CA LEU A 19 38.49 -10.01 -24.63
C LEU A 19 37.21 -9.45 -25.28
N GLY A 20 36.62 -10.20 -26.21
CA GLY A 20 35.30 -9.93 -26.75
C GLY A 20 34.24 -10.09 -25.67
N MET A 21 33.60 -9.00 -25.26
CA MET A 21 32.43 -9.03 -24.40
C MET A 21 31.17 -9.30 -25.24
N ILE A 22 30.73 -10.55 -25.28
CA ILE A 22 29.35 -10.89 -25.65
C ILE A 22 28.51 -10.69 -24.39
N GLN A 23 27.75 -9.60 -24.31
CA GLN A 23 26.66 -9.48 -23.35
C GLN A 23 25.34 -9.75 -24.07
N PHE A 24 24.77 -10.94 -23.84
CA PHE A 24 23.37 -11.22 -24.15
C PHE A 24 22.72 -11.99 -23.00
N GLY A 25 21.75 -11.33 -22.36
CA GLY A 25 20.56 -11.99 -21.84
C GLY A 25 20.57 -12.47 -20.40
N GLU A 26 20.65 -11.56 -19.42
CA GLU A 26 20.06 -11.85 -18.11
C GLU A 26 18.55 -11.62 -18.19
N ASN A 27 17.83 -12.71 -18.45
CA ASN A 27 16.39 -12.83 -18.29
C ASN A 27 16.07 -12.72 -16.79
N ARG A 28 16.04 -11.50 -16.25
CA ARG A 28 15.63 -11.27 -14.85
C ARG A 28 14.12 -11.32 -14.79
N VAL A 29 13.64 -12.49 -14.36
CA VAL A 29 12.32 -12.64 -13.74
C VAL A 29 12.22 -11.57 -12.65
N ILE A 30 11.30 -10.61 -12.81
CA ILE A 30 10.94 -9.66 -11.75
C ILE A 30 10.03 -10.43 -10.78
N GLU A 31 10.62 -11.36 -10.05
CA GLU A 31 9.96 -12.08 -8.97
C GLU A 31 10.24 -11.33 -7.67
N ASN A 32 9.24 -10.57 -7.22
CA ASN A 32 9.13 -10.02 -5.86
C ASN A 32 10.22 -9.03 -5.41
N ALA A 33 10.53 -8.02 -6.23
CA ALA A 33 11.07 -6.79 -5.65
C ALA A 33 9.99 -6.16 -4.74
N PRO A 34 10.32 -5.68 -3.53
CA PRO A 34 9.38 -4.84 -2.78
C PRO A 34 8.96 -3.71 -3.72
N ALA A 35 7.65 -3.45 -3.82
CA ALA A 35 7.15 -2.36 -4.65
C ALA A 35 7.95 -1.11 -4.28
N SER A 36 8.82 -0.63 -5.19
CA SER A 36 9.52 0.63 -4.99
C SER A 36 8.44 1.64 -4.65
N GLU A 37 8.54 2.33 -3.50
CA GLU A 37 7.57 3.35 -3.13
C GLU A 37 7.52 4.38 -4.26
N GLN A 38 6.51 4.26 -5.10
CA GLN A 38 6.24 5.23 -6.14
C GLN A 38 5.65 6.43 -5.43
N ILE A 39 6.17 7.61 -5.69
CA ILE A 39 5.61 8.84 -5.14
C ILE A 39 4.69 9.44 -6.20
N ALA A 40 3.46 9.75 -5.80
CA ALA A 40 2.50 10.44 -6.63
C ALA A 40 2.94 11.90 -6.90
N ASP A 41 2.35 12.51 -7.91
CA ASP A 41 2.50 13.93 -8.26
C ASP A 41 2.24 14.90 -7.09
N ASP A 42 1.37 14.52 -6.17
CA ASP A 42 1.02 15.27 -4.95
C ASP A 42 1.87 14.90 -3.71
N GLY A 43 2.94 14.13 -3.89
CA GLY A 43 3.91 13.80 -2.84
C GLY A 43 3.52 12.63 -1.93
N ARG A 44 2.35 12.00 -2.15
CA ARG A 44 1.91 10.83 -1.38
C ARG A 44 2.51 9.54 -1.91
N THR A 45 2.60 8.51 -1.06
CA THR A 45 2.97 7.16 -1.50
C THR A 45 1.85 6.58 -2.38
N ALA A 46 2.18 6.33 -3.64
CA ALA A 46 1.30 5.70 -4.59
C ALA A 46 1.23 4.19 -4.32
N VAL A 47 0.01 3.69 -4.15
CA VAL A 47 -0.29 2.26 -3.99
C VAL A 47 -1.01 1.79 -5.23
N GLU A 48 -0.36 0.92 -5.99
CA GLU A 48 -0.81 0.51 -7.31
C GLU A 48 -1.78 -0.67 -7.24
N PHE A 49 -2.95 -0.49 -7.85
CA PHE A 49 -4.03 -1.47 -7.89
C PHE A 49 -4.52 -1.69 -9.32
N THR A 50 -5.04 -2.88 -9.60
CA THR A 50 -5.90 -3.09 -10.78
C THR A 50 -7.20 -2.29 -10.64
N GLY A 51 -7.91 -2.03 -11.74
CA GLY A 51 -9.21 -1.34 -11.69
C GLY A 51 -10.21 -2.01 -10.73
N ALA A 52 -10.25 -3.35 -10.69
CA ALA A 52 -11.12 -4.11 -9.79
C ALA A 52 -10.75 -3.95 -8.31
N GLU A 53 -9.45 -3.97 -7.99
CA GLU A 53 -8.95 -3.74 -6.63
C GLU A 53 -9.21 -2.30 -6.17
N ARG A 54 -9.00 -1.32 -7.05
CA ARG A 54 -9.28 0.10 -6.77
C ARG A 54 -10.77 0.33 -6.53
N GLN A 55 -11.64 -0.30 -7.35
CA GLN A 55 -13.09 -0.25 -7.15
C GLN A 55 -13.49 -0.90 -5.82
N HIS A 56 -12.89 -2.02 -5.46
CA HIS A 56 -13.11 -2.68 -4.17
C HIS A 56 -12.77 -1.75 -2.99
N ILE A 57 -11.59 -1.13 -3.00
CA ILE A 57 -11.15 -0.18 -1.97
C ILE A 57 -12.11 1.02 -1.90
N ARG A 58 -12.49 1.60 -3.04
CA ARG A 58 -13.44 2.71 -3.08
C ARG A 58 -14.79 2.33 -2.45
N GLY A 59 -15.26 1.11 -2.70
CA GLY A 59 -16.48 0.59 -2.10
C GLY A 59 -16.38 0.50 -0.57
N GLU A 60 -15.27 -0.03 -0.05
CA GLU A 60 -15.02 -0.09 1.40
C GLU A 60 -14.91 1.31 2.02
N MET A 61 -14.18 2.24 1.38
CA MET A 61 -14.06 3.64 1.82
C MET A 61 -15.41 4.35 1.88
N LEU A 62 -16.25 4.19 0.86
CA LEU A 62 -17.61 4.73 0.86
C LEU A 62 -18.47 4.11 1.98
N GLY A 63 -18.31 2.81 2.23
CA GLY A 63 -18.95 2.12 3.35
C GLY A 63 -18.56 2.72 4.71
N PHE A 64 -17.27 2.98 4.94
CA PHE A 64 -16.81 3.64 6.16
C PHE A 64 -17.35 5.05 6.31
N LEU A 65 -17.38 5.84 5.23
CA LEU A 65 -17.89 7.21 5.26
C LEU A 65 -19.39 7.24 5.62
N ASN A 66 -20.21 6.46 4.90
CA ASN A 66 -21.64 6.38 5.15
C ASN A 66 -21.93 5.85 6.56
N GLY A 67 -21.24 4.80 6.98
CA GLY A 67 -21.40 4.25 8.31
C GLY A 67 -20.97 5.21 9.43
N SER A 68 -19.94 6.02 9.21
CA SER A 68 -19.53 7.07 10.15
C SER A 68 -20.62 8.14 10.29
N GLN A 69 -21.23 8.55 9.18
CA GLN A 69 -22.37 9.48 9.19
C GLN A 69 -23.56 8.87 9.94
N SER A 70 -23.91 7.61 9.69
CA SER A 70 -25.01 6.94 10.39
C SER A 70 -24.77 6.82 11.90
N ILE A 71 -23.53 6.52 12.34
CA ILE A 71 -23.19 6.48 13.76
C ILE A 71 -23.30 7.88 14.39
N LEU A 72 -22.84 8.92 13.69
CA LEU A 72 -22.95 10.30 14.18
C LEU A 72 -24.41 10.70 14.34
N ASP A 73 -25.23 10.49 13.30
CA ASP A 73 -26.67 10.80 13.32
C ASP A 73 -27.41 10.07 14.45
N ALA A 74 -27.20 8.76 14.57
CA ALA A 74 -27.77 7.95 15.65
C ALA A 74 -27.29 8.41 17.05
N SER A 75 -26.09 8.99 17.16
CA SER A 75 -25.59 9.54 18.44
C SER A 75 -26.31 10.81 18.89
N LEU A 76 -26.92 11.57 17.95
CA LEU A 76 -27.69 12.78 18.27
C LEU A 76 -29.02 12.44 18.96
N THR A 77 -29.57 11.27 18.68
CA THR A 77 -30.84 10.76 19.24
C THR A 77 -30.65 9.61 20.23
N ALA A 78 -29.39 9.26 20.53
CA ALA A 78 -29.01 8.13 21.37
C ALA A 78 -29.58 6.77 20.92
N ASP A 79 -29.74 6.57 19.61
CA ASP A 79 -30.11 5.28 19.02
C ASP A 79 -28.94 4.28 19.07
N ARG A 80 -28.80 3.63 20.22
CA ARG A 80 -27.76 2.64 20.49
C ARG A 80 -27.86 1.42 19.58
N GLN A 81 -29.08 1.03 19.18
CA GLN A 81 -29.27 -0.15 18.34
C GLN A 81 -28.69 0.10 16.94
N THR A 82 -28.97 1.26 16.35
CA THR A 82 -28.37 1.65 15.06
C THR A 82 -26.85 1.78 15.17
N ILE A 83 -26.34 2.42 16.22
CA ILE A 83 -24.89 2.53 16.47
C ILE A 83 -24.24 1.15 16.51
N LYS A 84 -24.78 0.23 17.31
CA LYS A 84 -24.25 -1.13 17.46
C LYS A 84 -24.26 -1.91 16.15
N THR A 85 -25.39 -1.89 15.44
CA THR A 85 -25.55 -2.59 14.16
C THR A 85 -24.56 -2.08 13.11
N VAL A 86 -24.51 -0.76 12.89
CA VAL A 86 -23.64 -0.15 11.88
C VAL A 86 -22.17 -0.39 12.23
N ALA A 87 -21.77 -0.08 13.46
CA ALA A 87 -20.39 -0.24 13.90
C ALA A 87 -19.91 -1.71 13.81
N SER A 88 -20.77 -2.68 14.14
CA SER A 88 -20.47 -4.11 14.01
C SER A 88 -20.22 -4.52 12.56
N GLY A 89 -20.99 -3.96 11.63
CA GLY A 89 -20.83 -4.19 10.19
C GLY A 89 -19.49 -3.68 9.67
N LEU A 90 -19.06 -2.49 10.11
CA LEU A 90 -17.80 -1.86 9.67
C LEU A 90 -16.56 -2.47 10.32
N ALA A 91 -16.71 -3.01 11.54
CA ALA A 91 -15.62 -3.64 12.28
C ALA A 91 -15.04 -4.87 11.58
N LYS A 92 -15.81 -5.52 10.71
CA LYS A 92 -15.41 -6.72 9.99
C LYS A 92 -15.00 -6.35 8.56
N GLY A 93 -13.82 -6.80 8.15
CA GLY A 93 -13.46 -6.83 6.74
C GLY A 93 -14.22 -7.93 6.01
N LYS A 94 -14.65 -7.67 4.77
CA LYS A 94 -15.13 -8.74 3.91
C LYS A 94 -13.95 -9.62 3.51
N ALA A 95 -13.92 -10.85 4.02
CA ALA A 95 -13.00 -11.87 3.53
C ALA A 95 -13.29 -12.12 2.05
N SER A 96 -12.45 -11.57 1.18
CA SER A 96 -12.60 -11.66 -0.27
C SER A 96 -11.23 -11.80 -0.94
N PRO A 97 -11.15 -12.43 -2.12
CA PRO A 97 -9.89 -12.50 -2.87
C PRO A 97 -9.33 -11.10 -3.17
N LEU A 98 -10.20 -10.14 -3.51
CA LEU A 98 -9.80 -8.74 -3.75
C LEU A 98 -9.24 -8.08 -2.50
N GLY A 99 -9.87 -8.27 -1.34
CA GLY A 99 -9.37 -7.73 -0.07
C GLY A 99 -8.01 -8.30 0.33
N GLN A 100 -7.77 -9.59 0.06
CA GLN A 100 -6.47 -10.23 0.27
C GLN A 100 -5.41 -9.68 -0.68
N ALA A 101 -5.72 -9.56 -1.97
CA ALA A 101 -4.81 -9.01 -2.97
C ALA A 101 -4.43 -7.55 -2.65
N VAL A 102 -5.40 -6.74 -2.24
CA VAL A 102 -5.17 -5.36 -1.78
C VAL A 102 -4.21 -5.35 -0.58
N LYS A 103 -4.47 -6.19 0.44
CA LYS A 103 -3.61 -6.29 1.62
C LYS A 103 -2.17 -6.68 1.26
N GLN A 104 -1.98 -7.62 0.33
CA GLN A 104 -0.66 -8.09 -0.09
C GLN A 104 0.15 -7.01 -0.84
N LYS A 105 -0.53 -6.16 -1.62
CA LYS A 105 0.12 -5.08 -2.40
C LYS A 105 0.33 -3.79 -1.61
N SER A 106 -0.37 -3.63 -0.49
CA SER A 106 -0.35 -2.39 0.29
C SER A 106 0.86 -2.33 1.22
N PRO A 107 1.47 -1.14 1.43
CA PRO A 107 2.45 -0.94 2.47
C PRO A 107 1.93 -1.35 3.86
N PRO A 108 2.81 -1.77 4.79
CA PRO A 108 2.42 -2.12 6.15
C PRO A 108 1.60 -1.04 6.85
N GLU A 109 2.00 0.23 6.73
CA GLU A 109 1.36 1.39 7.35
C GLU A 109 -0.06 1.61 6.81
N PHE A 110 -0.27 1.43 5.50
CA PHE A 110 -1.59 1.48 4.89
C PHE A 110 -2.52 0.41 5.49
N THR A 111 -2.01 -0.81 5.63
CA THR A 111 -2.76 -1.92 6.22
C THR A 111 -3.05 -1.70 7.70
N GLN A 112 -2.11 -1.15 8.46
CA GLN A 112 -2.28 -0.81 9.86
C GLN A 112 -3.36 0.26 10.07
N LEU A 113 -3.37 1.31 9.24
CA LEU A 113 -4.41 2.34 9.30
C LEU A 113 -5.80 1.76 9.01
N SER A 114 -5.92 0.92 7.98
CA SER A 114 -7.18 0.22 7.64
C SER A 114 -7.66 -0.69 8.78
N GLN A 115 -6.76 -1.46 9.38
CA GLN A 115 -7.08 -2.33 10.51
C GLN A 115 -7.48 -1.52 11.75
N GLY A 116 -6.73 -0.46 12.07
CA GLY A 116 -7.03 0.42 13.19
C GLY A 116 -8.37 1.16 13.04
N LEU A 117 -8.76 1.49 11.79
CA LEU A 117 -10.07 2.07 11.51
C LEU A 117 -11.18 1.07 11.85
N ARG A 118 -11.07 -0.17 11.38
CA ARG A 118 -12.01 -1.24 11.70
C ARG A 118 -12.08 -1.53 13.21
N GLN A 119 -10.94 -1.52 13.90
CA GLN A 119 -10.90 -1.67 15.37
C GLN A 119 -11.62 -0.52 16.07
N SER A 120 -11.56 0.70 15.54
CA SER A 120 -12.28 1.86 16.11
C SER A 120 -13.79 1.63 16.05
N PHE A 121 -14.31 1.13 14.93
CA PHE A 121 -15.71 0.70 14.82
C PHE A 121 -16.03 -0.50 15.72
N GLY A 122 -15.15 -1.49 15.82
CA GLY A 122 -15.30 -2.61 16.73
C GLY A 122 -15.44 -2.18 18.20
N ALA A 123 -14.65 -1.18 18.62
CA ALA A 123 -14.73 -0.62 19.95
C ALA A 123 -16.06 0.12 20.20
N ILE A 124 -16.57 0.85 19.19
CA ILE A 124 -17.91 1.45 19.25
C ILE A 124 -18.97 0.35 19.42
N ALA A 125 -18.93 -0.68 18.58
CA ALA A 125 -19.89 -1.79 18.63
C ALA A 125 -19.89 -2.50 20.00
N LEU A 126 -18.72 -2.75 20.57
CA LEU A 126 -18.57 -3.42 21.86
C LEU A 126 -19.13 -2.60 23.03
N THR A 127 -19.02 -1.27 22.94
CA THR A 127 -19.40 -0.35 24.03
C THR A 127 -20.72 0.38 23.79
N ALA A 128 -21.41 0.09 22.68
CA ALA A 128 -22.62 0.80 22.24
C ALA A 128 -23.75 0.79 23.28
N ASP A 129 -23.84 -0.24 24.12
CA ASP A 129 -24.89 -0.36 25.13
C ASP A 129 -24.58 0.42 26.43
N THR A 130 -23.31 0.66 26.73
CA THR A 130 -22.87 1.15 28.05
C THR A 130 -22.16 2.50 28.02
N ALA A 131 -21.46 2.84 26.94
CA ALA A 131 -20.76 4.11 26.82
C ALA A 131 -21.71 5.31 26.74
N SER A 132 -21.26 6.47 27.18
CA SER A 132 -21.93 7.75 26.88
C SER A 132 -21.84 8.08 25.38
N MET A 133 -22.75 8.93 24.88
CA MET A 133 -22.68 9.38 23.47
C MET A 133 -21.38 10.16 23.18
N ALA A 134 -20.87 10.91 24.16
CA ALA A 134 -19.58 11.61 24.04
C ALA A 134 -18.41 10.63 23.85
N GLU A 135 -18.39 9.52 24.59
CA GLU A 135 -17.37 8.47 24.40
C GLU A 135 -17.50 7.79 23.03
N ILE A 136 -18.72 7.53 22.56
CA ILE A 136 -18.97 6.98 21.22
C ILE A 136 -18.45 7.94 20.14
N GLN A 137 -18.78 9.23 20.24
CA GLN A 137 -18.30 10.27 19.33
C GLN A 137 -16.77 10.41 19.37
N GLY A 138 -16.15 10.30 20.55
CA GLY A 138 -14.69 10.28 20.71
C GLY A 138 -14.02 9.10 20.00
N LYS A 139 -14.60 7.90 20.11
CA LYS A 139 -14.14 6.71 19.36
C LYS A 139 -14.33 6.89 17.85
N LEU A 140 -15.45 7.48 17.43
CA LEU A 140 -15.71 7.81 16.02
C LEU A 140 -14.67 8.80 15.48
N ASN A 141 -14.40 9.89 16.21
CA ASN A 141 -13.36 10.86 15.88
C ASN A 141 -11.97 10.20 15.75
N SER A 142 -11.64 9.28 16.65
CA SER A 142 -10.39 8.50 16.58
C SER A 142 -10.32 7.61 15.33
N GLY A 143 -11.47 7.15 14.81
CA GLY A 143 -11.58 6.51 13.50
C GLY A 143 -11.34 7.50 12.36
N MET A 144 -12.01 8.65 12.39
CA MET A 144 -11.89 9.70 11.36
C MET A 144 -10.45 10.21 11.17
N GLN A 145 -9.68 10.30 12.26
CA GLN A 145 -8.26 10.64 12.19
C GLN A 145 -7.44 9.65 11.35
N LYS A 146 -7.83 8.37 11.29
CA LYS A 146 -7.17 7.36 10.46
C LYS A 146 -7.52 7.52 8.98
N CYS A 147 -8.75 7.98 8.68
CA CYS A 147 -9.10 8.40 7.33
C CYS A 147 -8.18 9.53 6.88
N ALA A 148 -8.04 10.58 7.70
CA ALA A 148 -7.16 11.71 7.40
C ALA A 148 -5.70 11.26 7.20
N ALA A 149 -5.16 10.48 8.12
CA ALA A 149 -3.78 9.98 8.04
C ALA A 149 -3.53 9.13 6.78
N CYS A 150 -4.48 8.25 6.42
CA CYS A 150 -4.36 7.44 5.20
C CYS A 150 -4.42 8.32 3.95
N HIS A 151 -5.36 9.26 3.88
CA HIS A 151 -5.53 10.11 2.71
C HIS A 151 -4.44 11.18 2.55
N SER A 152 -3.76 11.58 3.63
CA SER A 152 -2.59 12.45 3.58
C SER A 152 -1.30 11.69 3.21
N GLY A 153 -1.21 10.39 3.52
CA GLY A 153 -0.01 9.59 3.26
C GLY A 153 -0.04 8.80 1.95
N PHE A 154 -1.22 8.35 1.51
CA PHE A 154 -1.35 7.38 0.42
C PHE A 154 -2.29 7.83 -0.68
N LYS A 155 -1.98 7.42 -1.91
CA LYS A 155 -2.83 7.58 -3.10
C LYS A 155 -3.02 6.23 -3.78
N ALA A 156 -4.25 5.76 -3.86
CA ALA A 156 -4.58 4.57 -4.66
C ALA A 156 -4.54 4.94 -6.15
N ILE A 157 -3.58 4.39 -6.89
CA ILE A 157 -3.44 4.59 -8.34
C ILE A 157 -3.83 3.32 -9.09
N GLU A 158 -4.31 3.49 -10.32
CA GLU A 158 -4.69 2.37 -11.17
C GLU A 158 -3.53 1.98 -12.10
N ARG A 159 -3.18 0.70 -12.11
CA ARG A 159 -2.27 0.13 -13.09
C ARG A 159 -2.92 0.17 -14.47
N ASN A 160 -2.27 0.85 -15.40
CA ASN A 160 -2.73 0.97 -16.79
C ASN A 160 -4.17 1.54 -16.87
N PRO A 161 -4.38 2.82 -16.48
CA PRO A 161 -5.68 3.44 -16.56
C PRO A 161 -6.14 3.48 -18.02
N LYS A 162 -7.35 2.98 -18.28
CA LYS A 162 -7.99 3.07 -19.60
C LYS A 162 -8.62 4.44 -19.81
#